data_AF-R8VTH3-F1
#
_entry.id   AF-R8VTH3-F1
#
_cell.length_a   1.000
_cell.length_b   1.000
_cell.length_c   1.000
_cell.angle_alpha   90.00
_cell.angle_beta   90.00
_cell.angle_gamma   90.00
#
_symmetry.space_group_name_H-M   'P 1'
#
loop_
_entity.id
_entity.type
_entity.pdbx_description
1 polymer ?
#
loop_
_entity_poly.entity_id
_entity_poly.type
_entity_poly.pdbx_seq_one_letter_code
_entity_poly.pdbx_strand_id
1 'polypeptide(L)'
;MGFFDKKYCNICGEKIGLLGNRKLEDGNLCKNCAKKLSPWFSDRRQSTVAEIEEQLAYREANQEKVASFHVTRTLGERTKVLLDEDAGLFMVTSARNLEEANPDVLSFSDVTGCKLDIDESKTEIEYTDAEGERQSFSPKRYAYSYDFYIVINVNNPYFNEIRFQLNSSSVDNDAETLLDGPNDMCGMLRSKIGGALTSNAEEVRASVEYQQYEEMGREIREALLQVRQQAREEAAAAAAPKAAVTCPYCGATTIPDASGCCEFCGGAVNA
;
A
#
# COMPACT_ATOMS: atom_id res chain seq x y z
N MET A 1 1.70 48.80 3.16
CA MET A 1 1.04 47.85 2.24
C MET A 1 2.10 46.89 1.75
N GLY A 2 1.97 45.62 2.13
CA GLY A 2 2.82 44.48 1.77
C GLY A 2 2.19 43.24 2.40
N PHE A 3 2.32 42.02 1.91
CA PHE A 3 3.33 41.53 0.98
C PHE A 3 2.96 40.09 0.55
N PHE A 4 1.83 39.87 -0.14
CA PHE A 4 1.56 38.57 -0.79
C PHE A 4 0.67 38.79 -2.02
N ASP A 5 1.23 38.57 -3.21
CA ASP A 5 0.42 38.49 -4.43
C ASP A 5 -0.67 37.44 -4.25
N LYS A 6 -1.92 37.81 -4.57
CA LYS A 6 -3.06 36.90 -4.47
C LYS A 6 -2.86 35.79 -5.48
N LYS A 7 -2.56 34.58 -5.01
CA LYS A 7 -2.46 33.39 -5.86
C LYS A 7 -3.84 32.80 -6.10
N TYR A 8 -4.06 32.29 -7.30
CA TYR A 8 -5.28 31.59 -7.70
C TYR A 8 -4.92 30.18 -8.12
N CYS A 9 -5.83 29.24 -7.91
CA CYS A 9 -5.67 27.87 -8.34
C CYS A 9 -5.80 27.79 -9.87
N ASN A 10 -4.81 27.20 -10.53
CA ASN A 10 -4.84 27.00 -11.98
C ASN A 10 -5.86 25.92 -12.40
N ILE A 11 -6.34 25.09 -11.47
CA ILE A 11 -7.34 24.05 -11.75
C ILE A 11 -8.77 24.53 -11.54
N CYS A 12 -9.08 25.17 -10.39
CA CYS A 12 -10.45 25.57 -10.05
C CYS A 12 -10.70 27.08 -10.13
N GLY A 13 -9.68 27.90 -10.39
CA GLY A 13 -9.79 29.36 -10.42
C GLY A 13 -9.98 30.04 -9.06
N GLU A 14 -10.21 29.29 -7.98
CA GLU A 14 -10.43 29.87 -6.65
C GLU A 14 -9.16 30.54 -6.08
N LYS A 15 -9.37 31.58 -5.28
CA LYS A 15 -8.29 32.27 -4.57
C LYS A 15 -7.68 31.35 -3.51
N ILE A 16 -6.35 31.22 -3.51
CA ILE A 16 -5.61 30.40 -2.56
C ILE A 16 -5.29 31.20 -1.30
N GLY A 17 -5.62 30.63 -0.13
CA GLY A 17 -5.26 31.18 1.18
C GLY A 17 -3.78 30.99 1.53
N LEU A 18 -3.32 31.69 2.58
CA LEU A 18 -1.91 31.80 2.96
C LEU A 18 -1.17 30.45 3.15
N LEU A 19 -1.88 29.41 3.60
CA LEU A 19 -1.31 28.08 3.90
C LEU A 19 -1.80 26.97 2.95
N GLY A 20 -2.52 27.34 1.89
CA GLY A 20 -3.18 26.38 1.00
C GLY A 20 -2.50 26.19 -0.35
N ASN A 21 -1.38 26.88 -0.61
CA ASN A 21 -0.73 26.89 -1.91
C ASN A 21 0.29 25.77 -2.06
N ARG A 22 0.04 24.87 -3.01
CA ARG A 22 1.07 24.02 -3.58
C ARG A 22 1.56 24.67 -4.87
N LYS A 23 2.83 25.05 -4.91
CA LYS A 23 3.47 25.57 -6.11
C LYS A 23 3.72 24.40 -7.08
N LEU A 24 3.31 24.58 -8.33
CA LEU A 24 3.59 23.70 -9.47
C LEU A 24 4.74 24.30 -10.31
N GLU A 25 5.20 23.61 -11.34
CA GLU A 25 6.24 24.14 -12.24
C GLU A 25 5.80 25.44 -12.94
N ASP A 26 4.57 25.43 -13.49
CA ASP A 26 3.98 26.50 -14.30
C ASP A 26 2.68 27.05 -13.69
N GLY A 27 2.43 26.78 -12.39
CA GLY A 27 1.17 27.20 -11.76
C GLY A 27 1.09 27.04 -10.24
N ASN A 28 -0.14 27.09 -9.75
CA ASN A 28 -0.49 26.98 -8.34
C ASN A 28 -1.71 26.06 -8.19
N LEU A 29 -1.66 25.19 -7.19
CA LEU A 29 -2.70 24.23 -6.87
C LEU A 29 -3.23 24.48 -5.44
N CYS A 30 -4.55 24.58 -5.29
CA CYS A 30 -5.17 24.72 -3.97
C CYS A 30 -5.27 23.37 -3.26
N LYS A 31 -5.38 23.43 -1.92
CA LYS A 31 -5.56 22.24 -1.07
C LYS A 31 -6.77 21.35 -1.45
N ASN A 32 -7.84 21.92 -2.00
CA ASN A 32 -9.05 21.16 -2.34
C ASN A 32 -8.84 20.32 -3.59
N CYS A 33 -8.27 20.90 -4.66
CA CYS A 33 -7.88 20.14 -5.85
C CYS A 33 -6.79 19.11 -5.52
N ALA A 34 -5.82 19.49 -4.68
CA ALA A 34 -4.76 18.58 -4.24
C ALA A 34 -5.27 17.32 -3.50
N LYS A 35 -6.41 17.42 -2.80
CA LYS A 35 -7.07 16.29 -2.11
C LYS A 35 -7.77 15.31 -3.06
N LYS A 36 -8.11 15.75 -4.29
CA LYS A 36 -8.74 14.89 -5.29
C LYS A 36 -7.74 13.96 -5.98
N LEU A 37 -6.46 14.34 -5.98
CA LEU A 37 -5.38 13.54 -6.53
C LEU A 37 -5.23 12.22 -5.77
N SER A 38 -4.67 11.20 -6.42
CA SER A 38 -4.37 9.91 -5.79
C SER A 38 -3.57 10.12 -4.51
N PRO A 39 -3.85 9.39 -3.41
CA PRO A 39 -2.99 9.41 -2.22
C PRO A 39 -1.55 9.00 -2.54
N TRP A 40 -1.35 8.12 -3.52
CA TRP A 40 -0.07 7.54 -3.92
C TRP A 40 0.70 8.38 -4.93
N PHE A 41 0.09 9.42 -5.52
CA PHE A 41 0.72 10.26 -6.54
C PHE A 41 2.07 10.83 -6.07
N SER A 42 3.15 10.33 -6.69
CA SER A 42 4.52 10.79 -6.49
C SER A 42 4.77 12.12 -7.24
N ASP A 43 5.67 12.97 -6.74
CA ASP A 43 6.15 14.20 -7.42
C ASP A 43 5.20 15.40 -7.55
N ARG A 44 4.25 15.52 -6.63
CA ARG A 44 3.28 16.65 -6.55
C ARG A 44 3.86 18.07 -6.57
N ARG A 45 5.17 18.26 -6.31
CA ARG A 45 5.82 19.59 -6.26
C ARG A 45 6.54 19.98 -7.55
N GLN A 46 6.71 19.03 -8.47
CA GLN A 46 7.36 19.21 -9.76
C GLN A 46 6.41 18.90 -10.93
N SER A 47 5.11 18.77 -10.67
CA SER A 47 4.13 18.62 -11.75
C SER A 47 3.80 19.98 -12.38
N THR A 48 3.55 19.97 -13.69
CA THR A 48 2.90 21.04 -14.45
C THR A 48 1.39 21.05 -14.20
N VAL A 49 0.71 22.13 -14.58
CA VAL A 49 -0.76 22.21 -14.53
C VAL A 49 -1.40 21.11 -15.38
N ALA A 50 -0.86 20.84 -16.57
CA ALA A 50 -1.38 19.81 -17.48
C ALA A 50 -1.31 18.40 -16.85
N GLU A 51 -0.19 18.03 -16.23
CA GLU A 51 -0.06 16.73 -15.55
C GLU A 51 -1.04 16.60 -14.38
N ILE A 52 -1.33 17.69 -13.67
CA ILE A 52 -2.36 17.70 -12.62
C ILE A 52 -3.76 17.48 -13.23
N GLU A 53 -4.07 18.07 -14.38
CA GLU A 53 -5.35 17.84 -15.08
C GLU A 53 -5.48 16.39 -15.55
N GLU A 54 -4.43 15.81 -16.13
CA GLU A 54 -4.41 14.40 -16.53
C GLU A 54 -4.63 13.46 -15.33
N GLN A 55 -3.95 13.74 -14.21
CA GLN A 55 -4.11 12.97 -12.98
C GLN A 55 -5.56 13.08 -12.47
N LEU A 56 -6.17 14.26 -12.50
CA LEU A 56 -7.57 14.45 -12.10
C LEU A 56 -8.54 13.69 -13.03
N ALA A 57 -8.30 13.68 -14.33
CA ALA A 57 -9.08 12.90 -15.29
C ALA A 57 -8.94 11.39 -15.02
N TYR A 58 -7.73 10.92 -14.71
CA TYR A 58 -7.50 9.54 -14.25
C TYR A 58 -8.33 9.23 -13.00
N ARG A 59 -8.41 10.16 -12.03
CA ARG A 59 -9.19 9.99 -10.80
C ARG A 59 -10.69 9.97 -11.08
N GLU A 60 -11.18 10.79 -12.00
CA GLU A 60 -12.58 10.78 -12.43
C GLU A 60 -12.95 9.44 -13.08
N ALA A 61 -12.12 8.94 -14.00
CA ALA A 61 -12.33 7.62 -14.60
C ALA A 61 -12.27 6.48 -13.58
N ASN A 62 -11.45 6.61 -12.53
CA ASN A 62 -11.37 5.62 -11.45
C ASN A 62 -12.66 5.51 -10.63
N GLN A 63 -13.55 6.52 -10.63
CA GLN A 63 -14.81 6.45 -9.87
C GLN A 63 -15.71 5.31 -10.33
N GLU A 64 -15.76 5.03 -11.63
CA GLU A 64 -16.53 3.90 -12.18
C GLU A 64 -15.95 2.55 -11.73
N LYS A 65 -14.62 2.44 -11.66
CA LYS A 65 -13.95 1.25 -11.13
C LYS A 65 -14.28 1.03 -9.66
N VAL A 66 -14.31 2.09 -8.86
CA VAL A 66 -14.69 2.01 -7.43
C VAL A 66 -16.15 1.59 -7.29
N ALA A 67 -17.06 2.17 -8.08
CA ALA A 67 -18.48 1.84 -8.03
C ALA A 67 -18.80 0.40 -8.45
N SER A 68 -17.99 -0.17 -9.36
CA SER A 68 -18.13 -1.54 -9.86
C SER A 68 -17.29 -2.57 -9.10
N PHE A 69 -16.55 -2.18 -8.07
CA PHE A 69 -15.66 -3.07 -7.33
C PHE A 69 -16.44 -4.00 -6.39
N HIS A 70 -16.23 -5.30 -6.52
CA HIS A 70 -16.86 -6.32 -5.67
C HIS A 70 -15.81 -6.92 -4.74
N VAL A 71 -15.88 -6.56 -3.46
CA VAL A 71 -14.92 -7.07 -2.47
C VAL A 71 -15.15 -8.56 -2.24
N THR A 72 -14.24 -9.41 -2.75
CA THR A 72 -14.21 -10.85 -2.49
C THR A 72 -13.43 -11.17 -1.22
N ARG A 73 -12.37 -10.40 -0.94
CA ARG A 73 -11.51 -10.58 0.24
C ARG A 73 -11.01 -9.24 0.77
N THR A 74 -10.86 -9.16 2.09
CA THR A 74 -10.33 -8.00 2.81
C THR A 74 -9.16 -8.44 3.66
N LEU A 75 -8.02 -7.78 3.50
CA LEU A 75 -6.79 -8.05 4.26
C LEU A 75 -6.30 -6.77 4.95
N GLY A 76 -5.83 -6.88 6.18
CA GLY A 76 -5.39 -5.73 6.99
C GLY A 76 -6.46 -5.21 7.96
N GLU A 77 -6.04 -4.30 8.84
CA GLU A 77 -6.88 -3.77 9.93
C GLU A 77 -7.31 -2.32 9.69
N ARG A 78 -6.40 -1.35 9.90
CA ARG A 78 -6.69 0.08 9.74
C ARG A 78 -6.70 0.51 8.28
N THR A 79 -5.60 0.20 7.59
CA THR A 79 -5.50 0.32 6.13
C THR A 79 -5.58 -1.09 5.56
N LYS A 80 -6.48 -1.28 4.61
CA LYS A 80 -6.86 -2.58 4.09
C LYS A 80 -6.48 -2.69 2.63
N VAL A 81 -6.10 -3.89 2.22
CA VAL A 81 -6.09 -4.33 0.84
C VAL A 81 -7.43 -5.02 0.58
N LEU A 82 -8.23 -4.44 -0.31
CA LEU A 82 -9.47 -5.03 -0.77
C LEU A 82 -9.18 -5.70 -2.12
N LEU A 83 -9.60 -6.95 -2.26
CA LEU A 83 -9.44 -7.73 -3.48
C LEU A 83 -10.81 -7.93 -4.13
N ASP A 84 -10.84 -7.82 -5.45
CA ASP A 84 -11.91 -8.29 -6.32
C ASP A 84 -11.27 -9.36 -7.21
N GLU A 85 -11.27 -10.59 -6.69
CA GLU A 85 -10.60 -11.73 -7.34
C GLU A 85 -11.28 -12.12 -8.66
N ASP A 86 -12.59 -11.88 -8.77
CA ASP A 86 -13.36 -12.17 -9.97
C ASP A 86 -13.02 -11.20 -11.12
N ALA A 87 -12.81 -9.92 -10.82
CA ALA A 87 -12.42 -8.91 -11.80
C ALA A 87 -10.90 -8.77 -11.99
N GLY A 88 -10.09 -9.42 -11.14
CA GLY A 88 -8.63 -9.29 -11.19
C GLY A 88 -8.11 -7.93 -10.69
N LEU A 89 -8.81 -7.31 -9.73
CA LEU A 89 -8.56 -5.95 -9.26
C LEU A 89 -8.25 -5.89 -7.76
N PHE A 90 -7.54 -4.85 -7.34
CA PHE A 90 -7.36 -4.51 -5.94
C PHE A 90 -7.35 -3.01 -5.70
N MET A 91 -7.55 -2.62 -4.44
CA MET A 91 -7.32 -1.27 -3.96
C MET A 91 -6.77 -1.30 -2.53
N VAL A 92 -6.08 -0.22 -2.15
CA VAL A 92 -5.58 -0.02 -0.77
C VAL A 92 -6.23 1.21 -0.17
N THR A 93 -6.90 1.06 0.98
CA THR A 93 -7.67 2.15 1.59
C THR A 93 -7.88 1.97 3.09
N SER A 94 -7.97 3.09 3.81
CA SER A 94 -8.49 3.16 5.18
C SER A 94 -9.88 3.81 5.25
N ALA A 95 -10.41 4.25 4.10
CA ALA A 95 -11.69 4.94 4.03
C ALA A 95 -12.86 3.98 4.25
N ARG A 96 -13.88 4.45 4.97
CA ARG A 96 -15.15 3.74 5.13
C ARG A 96 -16.10 3.98 3.96
N ASN A 97 -16.08 5.19 3.40
CA ASN A 97 -16.87 5.57 2.23
C ASN A 97 -15.97 5.51 0.99
N LEU A 98 -16.09 4.43 0.21
CA LEU A 98 -15.26 4.21 -0.98
C LEU A 98 -15.61 5.19 -2.10
N GLU A 99 -16.88 5.51 -2.30
CA GLU A 99 -17.33 6.44 -3.35
C GLU A 99 -16.74 7.84 -3.15
N GLU A 100 -16.76 8.34 -1.92
CA GLU A 100 -16.21 9.65 -1.58
C GLU A 100 -14.67 9.67 -1.61
N ALA A 101 -14.03 8.63 -1.08
CA ALA A 101 -12.57 8.56 -1.01
C ALA A 101 -11.93 8.24 -2.37
N ASN A 102 -12.66 7.53 -3.23
CA ASN A 102 -12.24 7.08 -4.54
C ASN A 102 -10.86 6.40 -4.52
N PRO A 103 -10.58 5.35 -3.73
CA PRO A 103 -9.24 4.74 -3.70
C PRO A 103 -8.82 4.24 -5.09
N ASP A 104 -7.53 4.29 -5.43
CA ASP A 104 -7.05 3.85 -6.74
C ASP A 104 -7.29 2.34 -6.91
N VAL A 105 -8.02 1.97 -7.97
CA VAL A 105 -8.31 0.59 -8.34
C VAL A 105 -7.34 0.15 -9.44
N LEU A 106 -6.57 -0.89 -9.13
CA LEU A 106 -5.47 -1.39 -9.94
C LEU A 106 -5.71 -2.85 -10.35
N SER A 107 -5.12 -3.29 -11.46
CA SER A 107 -5.14 -4.70 -11.84
C SER A 107 -4.08 -5.47 -11.06
N PHE A 108 -4.34 -6.73 -10.73
CA PHE A 108 -3.30 -7.64 -10.22
C PHE A 108 -2.09 -7.75 -11.15
N SER A 109 -2.29 -7.59 -12.46
CA SER A 109 -1.21 -7.59 -13.44
C SER A 109 -0.26 -6.40 -13.29
N ASP A 110 -0.74 -5.29 -12.70
CA ASP A 110 0.08 -4.10 -12.44
C ASP A 110 1.04 -4.31 -11.27
N VAL A 111 0.83 -5.32 -10.41
CA VAL A 111 1.73 -5.63 -9.30
C VAL A 111 3.07 -6.14 -9.84
N THR A 112 4.14 -5.46 -9.47
CA THR A 112 5.52 -5.85 -9.83
C THR A 112 6.27 -6.50 -8.66
N GLY A 113 5.88 -6.19 -7.42
CA GLY A 113 6.39 -6.80 -6.20
C GLY A 113 5.55 -6.45 -4.98
N CYS A 114 5.68 -7.24 -3.92
CA CYS A 114 5.08 -6.96 -2.62
C CYS A 114 6.04 -7.45 -1.52
N LYS A 115 6.31 -6.63 -0.51
CA LYS A 115 7.13 -7.01 0.65
C LYS A 115 6.54 -6.48 1.95
N LEU A 116 6.83 -7.21 3.03
CA LEU A 116 6.70 -6.73 4.40
C LEU A 116 8.00 -6.02 4.77
N ASP A 117 7.88 -4.80 5.27
CA ASP A 117 8.95 -3.91 5.71
C ASP A 117 8.70 -3.58 7.18
N ILE A 118 9.66 -3.81 8.06
CA ILE A 118 9.49 -3.61 9.52
C ILE A 118 10.49 -2.54 9.96
N ASP A 119 9.96 -1.38 10.34
CA ASP A 119 10.74 -0.28 10.87
C ASP A 119 10.98 -0.52 12.37
N GLU A 120 12.25 -0.72 12.75
CA GLU A 120 12.68 -0.85 14.14
C GLU A 120 13.15 0.52 14.67
N SER A 121 12.50 0.99 15.73
CA SER A 121 12.90 2.18 16.48
C SER A 121 13.56 1.79 17.79
N LYS A 122 14.60 2.54 18.17
CA LYS A 122 15.39 2.32 19.39
C LYS A 122 15.48 3.60 20.21
N THR A 123 15.07 3.54 21.47
CA THR A 123 15.08 4.68 22.40
C THR A 123 15.80 4.30 23.70
N GLU A 124 16.70 5.13 24.18
CA GLU A 124 17.36 4.91 25.48
C GLU A 124 16.33 5.05 26.60
N ILE A 125 16.35 4.11 27.54
CA ILE A 125 15.57 4.21 28.77
C ILE A 125 16.41 4.98 29.78
N GLU A 126 15.85 6.06 30.31
CA GLU A 126 16.46 6.90 31.34
C GLU A 126 15.61 6.88 32.61
N TYR A 127 16.15 7.39 33.71
CA TYR A 127 15.39 7.62 34.93
C TYR A 127 15.63 9.04 35.46
N THR A 128 14.68 9.55 36.23
CA THR A 128 14.82 10.81 36.96
C THR A 128 15.40 10.52 38.34
N ASP A 129 16.48 11.20 38.73
CA ASP A 129 17.08 11.05 40.07
C ASP A 129 16.34 11.89 41.14
N ALA A 130 16.84 11.85 42.38
CA ALA A 130 16.24 12.56 43.50
C ALA A 130 16.35 14.09 43.36
N GLU A 131 17.27 14.57 42.53
CA GLU A 131 17.50 15.96 42.18
C GLU A 131 16.62 16.43 41.02
N GLY A 132 15.88 15.52 40.37
CA GLY A 132 15.01 15.81 39.22
C GLY A 132 15.76 15.79 37.88
N GLU A 133 16.99 15.30 37.85
CA GLU A 133 17.82 15.24 36.64
C GLU A 133 17.69 13.89 35.94
N ARG A 134 17.74 13.91 34.61
CA ARG A 134 17.69 12.69 33.78
C ARG A 134 19.04 11.99 33.81
N GLN A 135 19.02 10.70 34.12
CA GLN A 135 20.20 9.85 34.22
C GLN A 135 20.06 8.61 33.33
N SER A 136 21.18 8.21 32.72
CA SER A 136 21.29 6.93 32.00
C SER A 136 21.56 5.78 32.96
N PHE A 137 21.04 4.59 32.63
CA PHE A 137 21.46 3.35 33.30
C PHE A 137 22.90 2.96 32.94
N SER A 138 23.57 2.24 33.86
CA SER A 138 24.86 1.58 33.61
C SER A 138 24.75 0.09 33.94
N PRO A 139 24.73 -0.81 32.94
CA PRO A 139 24.78 -0.54 31.49
C PRO A 139 23.52 0.16 30.96
N LYS A 140 23.66 0.86 29.82
CA LYS A 140 22.54 1.52 29.13
C LYS A 140 21.46 0.51 28.77
N ARG A 141 20.20 0.97 28.85
CA ARG A 141 19.01 0.17 28.54
C ARG A 141 18.26 0.81 27.39
N TYR A 142 17.59 0.02 26.56
CA TYR A 142 16.90 0.50 25.37
C TYR A 142 15.51 -0.11 25.22
N ALA A 143 14.52 0.72 24.94
CA ALA A 143 13.22 0.30 24.46
C ALA A 143 13.26 0.23 22.93
N TYR A 144 12.74 -0.86 22.40
CA TYR A 144 12.55 -1.11 20.99
C TYR A 144 11.05 -1.10 20.69
N SER A 145 10.70 -0.46 19.58
CA SER A 145 9.34 -0.45 19.04
C SER A 145 9.37 -0.77 17.55
N TYR A 146 8.30 -1.40 17.06
CA TYR A 146 8.24 -1.90 15.68
C TYR A 146 6.98 -1.39 14.97
N ASP A 147 7.16 -0.87 13.76
CA ASP A 147 6.09 -0.50 12.85
C ASP A 147 6.15 -1.34 11.58
N PHE A 148 5.02 -1.91 11.19
CA PHE A 148 4.89 -2.86 10.09
C PHE A 148 4.29 -2.17 8.88
N TYR A 149 4.98 -2.25 7.76
CA TYR A 149 4.58 -1.65 6.49
C TYR A 149 4.48 -2.69 5.39
N ILE A 150 3.43 -2.60 4.58
CA ILE A 150 3.38 -3.28 3.30
C ILE A 150 3.82 -2.30 2.23
N VAL A 151 4.75 -2.75 1.40
CA VAL A 151 5.24 -2.03 0.22
C VAL A 151 4.84 -2.84 -1.01
N ILE A 152 3.88 -2.32 -1.76
CA ILE A 152 3.43 -2.88 -3.04
C ILE A 152 4.06 -2.05 -4.16
N ASN A 153 4.91 -2.67 -4.96
CA ASN A 153 5.42 -2.04 -6.17
C ASN A 153 4.45 -2.31 -7.32
N VAL A 154 4.14 -1.27 -8.09
CA VAL A 154 3.15 -1.33 -9.17
C VAL A 154 3.65 -0.63 -10.43
N ASN A 155 3.10 -1.03 -11.57
CA ASN A 155 3.29 -0.34 -12.84
C ASN A 155 2.11 0.61 -13.08
N ASN A 156 2.21 1.87 -12.63
CA ASN A 156 1.20 2.89 -12.85
C ASN A 156 1.88 4.21 -13.30
N PRO A 157 1.29 4.99 -14.22
CA PRO A 157 1.90 6.21 -14.73
C PRO A 157 2.11 7.32 -13.69
N TYR A 158 1.38 7.29 -12.56
CA TYR A 158 1.41 8.35 -11.56
C TYR A 158 2.15 7.96 -10.27
N PHE A 159 2.40 6.66 -10.06
CA PHE A 159 3.09 6.15 -8.88
C PHE A 159 3.61 4.74 -9.13
N ASN A 160 4.69 4.36 -8.46
CA ASN A 160 5.31 3.04 -8.58
C ASN A 160 5.31 2.26 -7.26
N GLU A 161 4.85 2.88 -6.17
CA GLU A 161 4.88 2.31 -4.83
C GLU A 161 3.63 2.72 -4.05
N ILE A 162 3.02 1.72 -3.41
CA ILE A 162 2.01 1.90 -2.36
C ILE A 162 2.64 1.39 -1.06
N ARG A 163 3.05 2.30 -0.17
CA ARG A 163 3.54 1.98 1.17
C ARG A 163 2.51 2.38 2.22
N PHE A 164 2.03 1.44 3.02
CA PHE A 164 1.09 1.70 4.09
C PHE A 164 1.37 0.89 5.36
N GLN A 165 1.04 1.48 6.50
CA GLN A 165 1.23 0.87 7.82
C GLN A 165 0.08 -0.09 8.14
N LEU A 166 0.42 -1.27 8.65
CA LEU A 166 -0.52 -2.30 9.11
C LEU A 166 -0.99 -2.03 10.54
N ASN A 167 -0.03 -1.82 11.44
CA ASN A 167 -0.30 -1.62 12.86
C ASN A 167 -0.84 -0.21 13.13
N SER A 168 -1.74 -0.10 14.11
CA SER A 168 -2.38 1.17 14.46
C SER A 168 -1.55 2.02 15.44
N SER A 169 -0.70 1.35 16.23
CA SER A 169 0.30 1.88 17.15
C SER A 169 1.54 1.00 17.09
N SER A 170 2.71 1.56 17.37
CA SER A 170 3.96 0.81 17.39
C SER A 170 3.89 -0.35 18.40
N VAL A 171 4.41 -1.50 18.00
CA VAL A 171 4.48 -2.68 18.88
C VAL A 171 5.73 -2.54 19.73
N ASP A 172 5.55 -2.19 21.00
CA ASP A 172 6.63 -1.96 21.97
C ASP A 172 6.40 -2.66 23.32
N ASN A 173 5.26 -3.36 23.43
CA ASN A 173 4.75 -3.95 24.66
C ASN A 173 4.67 -2.96 25.85
N ASP A 174 4.18 -1.75 25.61
CA ASP A 174 4.00 -0.68 26.60
C ASP A 174 5.32 -0.25 27.28
N ALA A 175 6.41 -0.19 26.49
CA ALA A 175 7.72 0.15 27.01
C ALA A 175 7.81 1.62 27.47
N GLU A 176 8.07 1.82 28.75
CA GLU A 176 8.36 3.14 29.31
C GLU A 176 9.83 3.53 29.09
N THR A 177 10.06 4.75 28.57
CA THR A 177 11.39 5.26 28.20
C THR A 177 11.97 6.26 29.21
N LEU A 178 11.17 6.75 30.16
CA LEU A 178 11.61 7.61 31.26
C LEU A 178 10.96 7.13 32.56
N LEU A 179 11.78 6.66 33.51
CA LEU A 179 11.33 6.14 34.80
C LEU A 179 11.46 7.20 35.91
N ASP A 180 10.69 7.07 36.99
CA ASP A 180 10.69 7.99 38.14
C ASP A 180 11.83 7.71 39.14
N GLY A 181 12.69 6.71 38.87
CA GLY A 181 13.83 6.39 39.70
C GLY A 181 14.66 5.19 39.19
N PRO A 182 15.89 5.00 39.71
CA PRO A 182 16.78 3.92 39.26
C PRO A 182 16.31 2.52 39.68
N ASN A 183 15.46 2.45 40.70
CA ASN A 183 14.87 1.21 41.20
C ASN A 183 13.49 0.92 40.59
N ASP A 184 12.93 1.88 39.85
CA ASP A 184 11.71 1.63 39.10
C ASP A 184 12.03 0.66 37.97
N MET A 185 11.18 -0.35 37.87
CA MET A 185 11.32 -1.40 36.87
C MET A 185 10.40 -1.05 35.71
N CYS A 186 10.95 -0.96 34.50
CA CYS A 186 10.14 -0.99 33.29
C CYS A 186 9.27 -2.26 33.35
N GLY A 187 7.95 -2.13 33.22
CA GLY A 187 6.97 -3.22 33.42
C GLY A 187 7.25 -4.49 32.60
N MET A 188 8.05 -4.37 31.55
CA MET A 188 8.54 -5.41 30.66
C MET A 188 9.75 -6.20 31.18
N LEU A 189 10.68 -5.58 31.91
CA LEU A 189 11.94 -6.19 32.34
C LEU A 189 11.80 -7.17 33.53
N ARG A 190 10.60 -7.72 33.74
CA ARG A 190 10.30 -8.73 34.77
C ARG A 190 10.46 -10.15 34.22
N SER A 191 11.63 -10.50 33.71
CA SER A 191 11.93 -11.91 33.47
C SER A 191 12.08 -12.64 34.81
N LYS A 192 11.37 -13.77 34.97
CA LYS A 192 11.40 -14.67 36.13
C LYS A 192 12.74 -15.41 36.32
N ILE A 193 13.80 -15.01 35.61
CA ILE A 193 15.12 -15.65 35.62
C ILE A 193 16.19 -14.56 35.71
N GLY A 194 16.43 -14.04 36.92
CA GLY A 194 17.74 -13.60 37.42
C GLY A 194 18.68 -12.70 36.59
N GLY A 195 18.22 -12.04 35.52
CA GLY A 195 19.02 -11.18 34.67
C GLY A 195 18.28 -9.89 34.32
N ALA A 196 18.94 -8.74 34.53
CA ALA A 196 18.46 -7.46 34.04
C ALA A 196 18.65 -7.43 32.51
N LEU A 197 17.58 -7.58 31.72
CA LEU A 197 17.72 -7.38 30.27
C LEU A 197 18.03 -5.90 30.03
N THR A 198 18.93 -5.63 29.09
CA THR A 198 19.27 -4.27 28.65
C THR A 198 18.32 -3.78 27.55
N SER A 199 17.37 -4.62 27.11
CA SER A 199 16.43 -4.33 26.04
C SER A 199 15.18 -5.23 26.12
N ASN A 200 14.05 -4.72 25.62
CA ASN A 200 12.79 -5.46 25.41
C ASN A 200 12.70 -6.14 24.01
N ALA A 201 13.70 -5.99 23.13
CA ALA A 201 13.58 -6.39 21.72
C ALA A 201 13.23 -7.87 21.48
N GLU A 202 13.75 -8.79 22.30
CA GLU A 202 13.41 -10.21 22.21
C GLU A 202 11.97 -10.49 22.70
N GLU A 203 11.55 -9.82 23.76
CA GLU A 203 10.20 -9.94 24.32
C GLU A 203 9.14 -9.36 23.38
N VAL A 204 9.44 -8.25 22.73
CA VAL A 204 8.55 -7.63 21.73
C VAL A 204 8.45 -8.53 20.50
N ARG A 205 9.56 -9.05 19.96
CA ARG A 205 9.51 -9.99 18.81
C ARG A 205 8.84 -11.32 19.14
N ALA A 206 8.86 -11.73 20.41
CA ALA A 206 8.14 -12.91 20.89
C ALA A 206 6.67 -12.62 21.23
N SER A 207 6.22 -11.36 21.16
CA SER A 207 4.85 -11.00 21.51
C SER A 207 3.86 -11.51 20.48
N VAL A 208 2.64 -11.78 20.93
CA VAL A 208 1.54 -12.20 20.06
C VAL A 208 1.22 -11.10 19.03
N GLU A 209 1.28 -9.84 19.44
CA GLU A 209 1.01 -8.69 18.57
C GLU A 209 2.03 -8.59 17.42
N TYR A 210 3.33 -8.76 17.72
CA TYR A 210 4.37 -8.78 16.69
C TYR A 210 4.15 -9.90 15.67
N GLN A 211 3.87 -11.12 16.15
CA GLN A 211 3.61 -12.28 15.30
C GLN A 211 2.35 -12.11 14.44
N GLN A 212 1.29 -11.50 15.00
CA GLN A 212 0.06 -11.20 14.27
C GLN A 212 0.33 -10.26 13.09
N TYR A 213 1.12 -9.21 13.26
CA TYR A 213 1.42 -8.28 12.17
C TYR A 213 2.40 -8.88 11.14
N GLU A 214 3.34 -9.74 11.55
CA GLU A 214 4.15 -10.52 10.61
C GLU A 214 3.29 -11.46 9.76
N GLU A 215 2.35 -12.18 10.38
CA GLU A 215 1.46 -13.12 9.70
C GLU A 215 0.52 -12.38 8.75
N MET A 216 -0.10 -11.29 9.19
CA MET A 216 -0.94 -10.43 8.36
C MET A 216 -0.16 -9.88 7.16
N GLY A 217 1.07 -9.41 7.37
CA GLY A 217 1.90 -8.92 6.29
C GLY A 217 2.31 -10.00 5.30
N ARG A 218 2.56 -11.22 5.79
CA ARG A 218 2.82 -12.40 4.97
C ARG A 218 1.60 -12.78 4.14
N GLU A 219 0.40 -12.79 4.74
CA GLU A 219 -0.86 -13.10 4.06
C GLU A 219 -1.11 -12.13 2.90
N ILE A 220 -0.95 -10.82 3.13
CA ILE A 220 -1.10 -9.79 2.09
C ILE A 220 -0.09 -10.03 0.96
N ARG A 221 1.18 -10.29 1.30
CA ARG A 221 2.23 -10.56 0.32
C ARG A 221 1.88 -11.76 -0.55
N GLU A 222 1.52 -12.86 0.08
CA GLU A 222 1.22 -14.12 -0.60
C GLU A 222 -0.02 -14.00 -1.47
N ALA A 223 -1.10 -13.40 -0.97
CA ALA A 223 -2.30 -13.15 -1.75
C ALA A 223 -2.00 -12.36 -3.03
N LEU A 224 -1.31 -11.22 -2.91
CA LEU A 224 -1.00 -10.37 -4.07
C LEU A 224 -0.04 -11.02 -5.07
N LEU A 225 0.94 -11.79 -4.60
CA LEU A 225 1.87 -12.49 -5.50
C LEU A 225 1.20 -13.68 -6.19
N GLN A 226 0.30 -14.39 -5.51
CA GLN A 226 -0.47 -15.49 -6.08
C GLN A 226 -1.42 -15.01 -7.17
N VAL A 227 -2.26 -14.01 -6.88
CA VAL A 227 -3.23 -13.49 -7.87
C VAL A 227 -2.54 -12.85 -9.07
N ARG A 228 -1.38 -12.22 -8.87
CA ARG A 228 -0.52 -11.72 -9.96
C ARG A 228 -0.03 -12.86 -10.86
N GLN A 229 0.42 -13.97 -10.27
CA GLN A 229 0.91 -15.11 -11.03
C GLN A 229 -0.21 -15.72 -11.87
N GLN A 230 -1.39 -15.90 -11.26
CA GLN A 230 -2.58 -16.38 -11.95
C GLN A 230 -2.99 -15.47 -13.12
N ALA A 231 -3.07 -14.15 -12.89
CA ALA A 231 -3.43 -13.20 -13.95
C ALA A 231 -2.45 -13.24 -15.14
N ARG A 232 -1.16 -13.46 -14.88
CA ARG A 232 -0.15 -13.62 -15.93
C ARG A 232 -0.29 -14.93 -16.69
N GLU A 233 -0.61 -16.02 -16.00
CA GLU A 233 -0.87 -17.32 -16.63
C GLU A 233 -2.11 -17.27 -17.50
N GLU A 234 -3.20 -16.65 -17.03
CA GLU A 234 -4.42 -16.44 -17.80
C GLU A 234 -4.19 -15.55 -19.04
N ALA A 235 -3.45 -14.44 -18.87
CA ALA A 235 -3.08 -13.58 -20.00
C ALA A 235 -2.19 -14.32 -21.01
N ALA A 236 -1.23 -15.13 -20.54
CA ALA A 236 -0.37 -15.94 -21.40
C ALA A 236 -1.16 -17.03 -22.14
N ALA A 237 -2.13 -17.66 -21.47
CA ALA A 237 -3.03 -18.65 -22.07
C ALA A 237 -3.94 -18.01 -23.13
N ALA A 238 -4.47 -16.82 -22.85
CA ALA A 238 -5.28 -16.06 -23.82
C ALA A 238 -4.46 -15.57 -25.02
N ALA A 239 -3.18 -15.26 -24.83
CA ALA A 239 -2.26 -14.87 -25.89
C ALA A 239 -1.59 -16.06 -26.60
N ALA A 240 -1.82 -17.31 -26.14
CA ALA A 240 -1.19 -18.49 -26.71
C ALA A 240 -1.63 -18.66 -28.17
N PRO A 241 -0.68 -18.96 -29.09
CA PRO A 241 -1.02 -19.18 -30.50
C PRO A 241 -1.94 -20.39 -30.62
N LYS A 242 -3.08 -20.19 -31.28
CA LYS A 242 -4.02 -21.28 -31.57
C LYS A 242 -3.32 -22.33 -32.43
N ALA A 243 -3.32 -23.58 -31.97
CA ALA A 243 -2.66 -24.67 -32.68
C ALA A 243 -3.32 -24.91 -34.04
N ALA A 244 -2.50 -24.94 -35.10
CA ALA A 244 -2.96 -25.37 -36.41
C ALA A 244 -3.20 -26.89 -36.39
N VAL A 245 -4.40 -27.30 -36.79
CA VAL A 245 -4.83 -28.69 -36.85
C VAL A 245 -5.23 -29.06 -38.26
N THR A 246 -5.05 -30.32 -38.64
CA THR A 246 -5.51 -30.81 -39.94
C THR A 246 -6.99 -31.17 -39.85
N CYS A 247 -7.82 -30.54 -40.68
CA CYS A 247 -9.25 -30.79 -40.70
C CYS A 247 -9.56 -32.21 -41.21
N PRO A 248 -10.30 -33.05 -40.46
CA PRO A 248 -10.61 -34.42 -40.89
C PRO A 248 -11.61 -34.47 -42.06
N TYR A 249 -12.35 -33.38 -42.30
CA TYR A 249 -13.38 -33.33 -43.36
C TYR A 249 -12.82 -32.91 -44.72
N CYS A 250 -11.94 -31.91 -44.75
CA CYS A 250 -11.39 -31.37 -46.01
C CYS A 250 -9.88 -31.55 -46.17
N GLY A 251 -9.17 -32.03 -45.15
CA GLY A 251 -7.72 -32.24 -45.17
C GLY A 251 -6.87 -30.96 -45.09
N ALA A 252 -7.49 -29.77 -45.02
CA ALA A 252 -6.75 -28.51 -44.89
C ALA A 252 -6.15 -28.35 -43.49
N THR A 253 -4.92 -27.84 -43.40
CA THR A 253 -4.37 -27.33 -42.14
C THR A 253 -5.05 -26.01 -41.83
N THR A 254 -5.79 -25.96 -40.73
CA THR A 254 -6.64 -24.83 -40.32
C THR A 254 -6.39 -24.47 -38.86
N ILE A 255 -6.67 -23.22 -38.50
CA ILE A 255 -6.78 -22.81 -37.12
C ILE A 255 -8.27 -22.81 -36.75
N PRO A 256 -8.72 -23.58 -35.74
CA PRO A 256 -10.13 -23.62 -35.39
C PRO A 256 -10.64 -22.22 -35.03
N ASP A 257 -11.82 -21.89 -35.55
CA ASP A 257 -12.51 -20.65 -35.19
C ASP A 257 -13.01 -20.69 -33.74
N ALA A 258 -13.69 -19.63 -33.28
CA ALA A 258 -14.22 -19.56 -31.92
C ALA A 258 -15.23 -20.68 -31.58
N SER A 259 -15.80 -21.34 -32.59
CA SER A 259 -16.74 -22.46 -32.47
C SER A 259 -16.05 -23.83 -32.58
N GLY A 260 -14.73 -23.86 -32.78
CA GLY A 260 -13.99 -25.11 -33.00
C GLY A 260 -14.16 -25.68 -34.41
N CYS A 261 -14.50 -24.86 -35.40
CA CYS A 261 -14.73 -25.26 -36.79
C CYS A 261 -13.58 -24.86 -37.72
N CYS A 262 -13.43 -25.62 -38.81
CA CYS A 262 -12.44 -25.38 -39.86
C CYS A 262 -12.82 -24.13 -40.64
N GLU A 263 -11.87 -23.20 -40.78
CA GLU A 263 -12.10 -21.92 -41.46
C GLU A 263 -12.42 -22.08 -42.96
N PHE A 264 -12.04 -23.22 -43.57
CA PHE A 264 -12.22 -23.46 -45.00
C PHE A 264 -13.52 -24.18 -45.34
N CYS A 265 -13.99 -25.10 -44.50
CA CYS A 265 -15.16 -25.95 -44.81
C CYS A 265 -16.27 -25.91 -43.75
N GLY A 266 -16.06 -25.26 -42.61
CA GLY A 266 -17.02 -25.19 -41.51
C GLY A 266 -17.18 -26.51 -40.73
N GLY A 267 -16.42 -27.55 -41.04
CA GLY A 267 -16.46 -28.82 -40.31
C GLY A 267 -15.79 -28.70 -38.95
N ALA A 268 -16.40 -29.28 -37.90
CA ALA A 268 -15.85 -29.31 -36.55
C ALA A 268 -14.48 -30.01 -36.54
N VAL A 269 -13.47 -29.36 -35.98
CA VAL A 269 -12.07 -29.85 -35.97
C VAL A 269 -11.68 -30.45 -34.62
N ASN A 270 -12.46 -30.18 -33.57
CA ASN A 270 -12.31 -30.75 -32.24
C ASN A 270 -13.49 -31.70 -31.94
N ALA A 271 -13.25 -33.01 -32.01
CA ALA A 271 -14.13 -34.07 -31.50
C ALA A 271 -13.33 -34.97 -30.55
#